data_AF-A0A0F8XC31-F1
#
_entry.id   AF-A0A0F8XC31-F1
#
_cell.length_a   1.000
_cell.length_b   1.000
_cell.length_c   1.000
_cell.angle_alpha   90.00
_cell.angle_beta   90.00
_cell.angle_gamma   90.00
#
_symmetry.space_group_name_H-M   'P 1'
#
loop_
_entity.id
_entity.type
_entity.pdbx_description
1 polymer ?
#
loop_
_entity_poly.entity_id
_entity_poly.type
_entity_poly.pdbx_seq_one_letter_code
_entity_poly.pdbx_strand_id
1 'polypeptide(L)' 'PRTAEDRGGYLLRYTKAPCILAEPFFIDNNDDLARAQVDLDGLASVYANAIDEMSQIV' A
#
# COMPACT_ATOMS: atom_id res chain seq x y z
N PRO A 1 5.96 15.74 -0.74
CA PRO A 1 5.72 15.75 0.73
C PRO A 1 6.70 16.70 1.41
N ARG A 2 6.23 17.60 2.30
CA ARG A 2 7.06 18.69 2.84
C ARG A 2 7.64 18.37 4.23
N THR A 3 7.07 17.44 4.98
CA THR A 3 7.64 16.93 6.25
C THR A 3 7.36 15.42 6.43
N ALA A 4 8.02 14.80 7.41
CA ALA A 4 7.82 13.38 7.76
C ALA A 4 6.44 13.09 8.38
N GLU A 5 5.65 14.12 8.71
CA GLU A 5 4.31 13.98 9.31
C GLU A 5 3.19 13.99 8.27
N ASP A 6 3.49 14.34 7.02
CA ASP A 6 2.52 14.29 5.92
C ASP A 6 2.17 12.82 5.58
N ARG A 7 0.87 12.52 5.42
CA ARG A 7 0.36 11.24 4.85
C ARG A 7 0.85 9.98 5.58
N GLY A 8 0.87 10.01 6.92
CA GLY A 8 1.24 8.83 7.72
C GLY A 8 2.73 8.49 7.69
N GLY A 9 3.59 9.35 7.13
CA GLY A 9 5.04 9.11 7.02
C GLY A 9 5.74 8.83 8.35
N TYR A 10 5.17 9.29 9.46
CA TYR A 10 5.66 9.01 10.81
C TYR A 10 5.65 7.51 11.14
N LEU A 11 4.73 6.72 10.57
CA LEU A 11 4.68 5.28 10.74
C LEU A 11 5.95 4.58 10.23
N LEU A 12 6.64 5.21 9.27
CA LEU A 12 7.88 4.69 8.68
C LEU A 12 9.14 5.20 9.40
N ARG A 13 9.00 6.05 10.43
CA ARG A 13 10.13 6.77 11.06
C ARG A 13 11.26 5.85 11.57
N TYR A 14 10.93 4.63 11.98
CA TYR A 14 11.88 3.69 12.58
C TYR A 14 12.25 2.51 11.67
N THR A 15 11.79 2.47 10.42
CA THR A 15 12.16 1.42 9.47
C THR A 15 13.54 1.70 8.88
N LYS A 16 14.42 0.69 8.89
CA LYS A 16 15.78 0.80 8.30
C LYS A 16 15.85 0.28 6.87
N ALA A 17 14.95 -0.62 6.48
CA ALA A 17 14.83 -1.10 5.12
C ALA A 17 14.05 -0.08 4.26
N PRO A 18 14.23 -0.08 2.93
CA PRO A 18 13.31 0.63 2.03
C PRO A 18 11.87 0.23 2.32
N CYS A 19 11.02 1.20 2.60
CA CYS A 19 9.65 0.95 3.02
C CYS A 19 8.70 1.96 2.39
N ILE A 20 7.49 1.50 2.05
CA ILE A 20 6.41 2.31 1.51
C ILE A 20 5.14 2.04 2.31
N LEU A 21 4.30 3.06 2.45
CA LEU A 21 2.94 2.93 2.95
C LEU A 21 2.00 3.01 1.76
N ALA A 22 1.16 1.98 1.56
CA ALA A 22 0.18 1.96 0.48
C ALA A 22 -1.24 2.03 1.07
N GLU A 23 -2.00 3.02 0.64
CA GLU A 23 -3.41 3.23 1.00
C GLU A 23 -4.24 3.00 -0.26
N PRO A 24 -4.62 1.74 -0.58
CA PRO A 24 -5.19 1.39 -1.89
C PRO A 24 -6.58 1.98 -2.13
N PHE A 25 -7.30 2.35 -1.08
CA PHE A 25 -8.64 2.92 -1.16
C PHE A 25 -9.02 3.64 0.15
N PHE A 26 -10.12 4.40 0.13
CA PHE A 26 -10.67 5.05 1.31
C PHE A 26 -11.70 4.16 2.00
N ILE A 27 -11.47 3.80 3.26
CA ILE A 27 -12.36 2.88 4.00
C ILE A 27 -13.74 3.48 4.30
N ASP A 28 -13.84 4.81 4.32
CA ASP A 28 -15.08 5.56 4.52
C ASP A 28 -15.85 5.82 3.21
N ASN A 29 -15.27 5.47 2.06
CA ASN A 29 -15.99 5.41 0.80
C ASN A 29 -16.65 4.02 0.65
N ASN A 30 -17.99 3.99 0.70
CA ASN A 30 -18.76 2.75 0.64
C ASN A 30 -18.50 1.93 -0.63
N ASP A 31 -18.32 2.60 -1.78
CA ASP A 31 -18.13 1.92 -3.06
C ASP A 31 -16.74 1.29 -3.14
N ASP A 32 -15.73 2.00 -2.64
CA ASP A 32 -14.35 1.51 -2.53
C ASP A 32 -14.26 0.30 -1.59
N LEU A 33 -14.89 0.42 -0.41
CA LEU A 33 -14.94 -0.67 0.57
C LEU A 33 -15.63 -1.90 -0.02
N ALA A 34 -16.79 -1.71 -0.66
CA ALA A 34 -17.51 -2.80 -1.31
C ALA A 34 -16.67 -3.45 -2.41
N ARG A 35 -15.99 -2.65 -3.26
CA ARG A 35 -15.13 -3.17 -4.32
C ARG A 35 -13.96 -3.98 -3.77
N ALA A 36 -13.32 -3.50 -2.70
CA ALA A 36 -12.20 -4.19 -2.05
C ALA A 36 -12.66 -5.49 -1.39
N GLN A 37 -13.81 -5.48 -0.69
CA GLN A 37 -14.37 -6.66 -0.02
C GLN A 37 -14.77 -7.79 -0.99
N VAL A 38 -15.16 -7.44 -2.23
CA VAL A 38 -15.46 -8.44 -3.27
C VAL A 38 -14.23 -9.28 -3.63
N ASP A 39 -13.01 -8.73 -3.53
CA ASP A 39 -11.81 -9.38 -4.04
C ASP A 39 -10.53 -8.93 -3.28
N LEU A 40 -10.50 -9.19 -1.96
CA LEU A 40 -9.33 -8.89 -1.13
C LEU A 40 -8.11 -9.74 -1.52
N ASP A 41 -8.33 -11.00 -1.91
CA ASP A 41 -7.27 -11.91 -2.34
C ASP A 41 -6.67 -11.46 -3.67
N GLY A 42 -7.49 -10.98 -4.61
CA GLY A 42 -7.03 -10.36 -5.84
C GLY A 42 -6.19 -9.13 -5.56
N LEU A 43 -6.65 -8.24 -4.69
CA LEU A 43 -5.88 -7.04 -4.28
C LEU A 43 -4.49 -7.43 -3.73
N ALA A 44 -4.43 -8.42 -2.82
CA ALA A 44 -3.16 -8.92 -2.27
C ALA A 44 -2.28 -9.55 -3.36
N SER A 45 -2.87 -10.31 -4.28
CA SER A 45 -2.16 -10.97 -5.37
C SER A 45 -1.49 -9.96 -6.31
N VAL A 46 -2.13 -8.82 -6.59
CA VAL A 46 -1.51 -7.78 -7.44
C VAL A 46 -0.28 -7.16 -6.75
N TYR A 47 -0.35 -6.92 -5.43
CA TYR A 47 0.81 -6.47 -4.66
C TYR A 47 1.95 -7.48 -4.69
N ALA A 48 1.65 -8.77 -4.46
CA ALA A 48 2.65 -9.83 -4.49
C ALA A 48 3.34 -9.92 -5.86
N ASN A 49 2.57 -9.92 -6.94
CA ASN A 49 3.10 -9.97 -8.30
C ASN A 49 3.97 -8.75 -8.62
N ALA A 50 3.52 -7.55 -8.26
CA ALA A 50 4.30 -6.32 -8.49
C ALA A 50 5.64 -6.34 -7.71
N ILE A 51 5.64 -6.83 -6.47
CA ILE A 51 6.87 -6.97 -5.68
C ILE A 51 7.81 -8.00 -6.31
N ASP A 52 7.28 -9.13 -6.78
CA ASP A 52 8.06 -10.15 -7.47
C ASP A 52 8.67 -9.61 -8.77
N GLU A 53 7.88 -8.94 -9.61
CA GLU A 53 8.35 -8.28 -10.84
C GLU A 53 9.47 -7.28 -10.56
N MET A 54 9.32 -6.43 -9.54
CA MET A 54 10.39 -5.50 -9.13
C MET A 54 11.66 -6.22 -8.69
N SER A 55 11.54 -7.40 -8.04
CA SER A 55 12.70 -8.16 -7.58
C SER A 55 13.55 -8.73 -8.72
N GLN A 56 12.95 -8.97 -9.90
CA GLN A 56 13.65 -9.49 -11.07
C GLN A 56 14.39 -8.41 -11.89
N ILE A 57 14.08 -7.12 -11.64
CA ILE A 57 14.72 -5.98 -12.32
C ILE A 57 16.08 -5.63 -11.68
N VAL A 58 16.36 -6.15 -10.48
CA VAL A 58 17.56 -5.85 -9.66
C VAL A 58 18.67 -6.86 -9.87
#